data_AF-A0A8B7P0G6-F1
#
_entry.id   AF-A0A8B7P0G6-F1
#
_cell.length_a   1.000
_cell.length_b   1.000
_cell.length_c   1.000
_cell.angle_alpha   90.00
_cell.angle_beta   90.00
_cell.angle_gamma   90.00
#
_symmetry.space_group_name_H-M   'P 1'
#
loop_
_entity.id
_entity.type
_entity.pdbx_description
1 polymer ?
#
loop_
_entity_poly.entity_id
_entity_poly.type
_entity_poly.pdbx_seq_one_letter_code
_entity_poly.pdbx_strand_id
1 'polypeptide(L)'
;MATLEDRLLGEKLQYYCSSSEDEQSSPEDDDKVDEDQGASGSNKILQDAAIDCGSKELQPWEGSSTNTGPKGVLKDWRNYKQMETEKRKEKEKERIQLAKKLALTCRSHLEDEKAEAAQNEDKDDVDSLLDAAVLESYIAQRMQEMMEQAKLNCSVKFGRVVHLKSTEEFLKAVDEEDKKVTVIVHIYRKDAAGCDAVSGCLACLAQDYEHVKFCELSATTAGLSSKFVVNGVPALLVYRGGLMISNFVRLTDSLGDDFYATDLESFLVEHGSLPDRTLVPASCIRSSAADAGDDSDVSLDD
;
A
#
# COMPACT_ATOMS: atom_id res chain seq x y z
N MET A 1 48.11 -34.35 -4.60
CA MET A 1 47.61 -35.67 -4.14
C MET A 1 46.24 -35.42 -3.52
N ALA A 2 45.16 -35.95 -4.11
CA ALA A 2 43.80 -35.74 -3.62
C ALA A 2 43.57 -36.46 -2.28
N THR A 3 42.77 -35.86 -1.39
CA THR A 3 42.47 -36.41 -0.07
C THR A 3 41.47 -37.58 -0.16
N LEU A 4 41.42 -38.42 0.88
CA LEU A 4 40.59 -39.63 0.95
C LEU A 4 39.08 -39.36 0.76
N GLU A 5 38.69 -38.12 1.00
CA GLU A 5 37.34 -37.57 0.96
C GLU A 5 36.84 -37.41 -0.49
N ASP A 6 37.73 -36.96 -1.39
CA ASP A 6 37.45 -36.80 -2.83
C ASP A 6 37.23 -38.15 -3.54
N ARG A 7 37.87 -39.22 -3.05
CA ARG A 7 37.65 -40.58 -3.56
C ARG A 7 36.33 -41.19 -3.11
N LEU A 8 35.77 -40.72 -1.99
CA LEU A 8 34.53 -41.25 -1.43
C LEU A 8 33.28 -40.57 -2.01
N LEU A 9 33.38 -39.29 -2.37
CA LEU A 9 32.21 -38.49 -2.79
C LEU A 9 32.03 -38.36 -4.31
N GLY A 10 32.92 -38.95 -5.11
CA GLY A 10 32.79 -38.96 -6.57
C GLY A 10 32.97 -37.57 -7.18
N GLU A 11 34.13 -37.34 -7.76
CA GLU A 11 34.49 -36.11 -8.46
C GLU A 11 33.45 -35.77 -9.55
N LYS A 12 32.58 -34.78 -9.30
CA LYS A 12 31.57 -34.31 -10.26
C LYS A 12 32.12 -33.11 -11.06
N LEU A 13 33.16 -33.36 -11.85
CA LEU A 13 33.58 -32.47 -12.93
C LEU A 13 32.76 -32.82 -14.17
N GLN A 14 31.64 -32.13 -14.44
CA GLN A 14 31.14 -31.80 -15.79
C GLN A 14 30.11 -30.67 -15.69
N TYR A 15 30.57 -29.43 -15.90
CA TYR A 15 29.74 -28.36 -16.45
C TYR A 15 29.79 -28.51 -17.97
N TYR A 16 28.65 -28.69 -18.65
CA TYR A 16 28.31 -28.20 -20.00
C TYR A 16 27.03 -28.88 -20.50
N CYS A 17 26.02 -28.07 -20.86
CA CYS A 17 25.00 -28.45 -21.84
C CYS A 17 24.83 -27.28 -22.81
N SER A 18 25.63 -27.29 -23.87
CA SER A 18 25.29 -26.71 -25.16
C SER A 18 25.32 -27.86 -26.16
N SER A 19 24.18 -28.16 -26.80
CA SER A 19 24.13 -29.00 -27.99
C SER A 19 23.08 -28.46 -28.93
N SER A 20 23.59 -27.81 -29.98
CA SER A 20 23.05 -27.77 -31.34
C SER A 20 23.14 -29.16 -31.97
N GLU A 21 22.12 -29.60 -32.70
CA GLU A 21 22.26 -30.58 -33.79
C GLU A 21 21.31 -30.20 -34.94
N ASP A 22 21.92 -29.96 -36.10
CA ASP A 22 21.32 -29.78 -37.43
C ASP A 22 21.20 -31.16 -38.12
N GLU A 23 20.07 -31.46 -38.75
CA GLU A 23 20.03 -32.39 -39.89
C GLU A 23 19.22 -31.81 -41.07
N GLN A 24 19.84 -31.93 -42.23
CA GLN A 24 19.48 -31.39 -43.54
C GLN A 24 18.53 -32.34 -44.29
N SER A 25 17.43 -31.82 -44.84
CA SER A 25 16.82 -32.36 -46.07
C SER A 25 16.10 -31.25 -46.85
N SER A 26 16.17 -31.31 -48.18
CA SER A 26 15.56 -30.40 -49.18
C SER A 26 15.22 -31.26 -50.41
N PRO A 27 14.45 -30.80 -51.44
CA PRO A 27 13.65 -29.58 -51.63
C PRO A 27 12.23 -29.83 -52.21
N GLU A 28 11.38 -28.78 -52.34
CA GLU A 28 10.65 -28.36 -53.57
C GLU A 28 9.54 -27.29 -53.28
N ASP A 29 9.66 -26.16 -54.01
CA ASP A 29 8.70 -25.18 -54.55
C ASP A 29 7.51 -24.62 -53.72
N ASP A 30 7.47 -23.29 -53.49
CA ASP A 30 6.86 -22.32 -54.44
C ASP A 30 6.91 -20.85 -53.93
N ASP A 31 7.04 -19.95 -54.91
CA ASP A 31 7.21 -18.48 -54.95
C ASP A 31 6.58 -17.54 -53.88
N LYS A 32 7.33 -16.50 -53.46
CA LYS A 32 7.12 -15.07 -53.86
C LYS A 32 8.11 -14.05 -53.24
N VAL A 33 8.70 -13.28 -54.15
CA VAL A 33 9.44 -11.98 -54.12
C VAL A 33 8.72 -10.88 -53.30
N ASP A 34 9.32 -9.82 -52.73
CA ASP A 34 10.45 -8.95 -53.12
C ASP A 34 11.04 -8.11 -51.95
N GLU A 35 12.25 -7.62 -52.21
CA GLU A 35 13.25 -6.75 -51.58
C GLU A 35 12.86 -5.56 -50.65
N ASP A 36 13.70 -5.24 -49.64
CA ASP A 36 14.62 -4.07 -49.66
C ASP A 36 15.70 -4.12 -48.56
N GLN A 37 16.87 -3.57 -48.87
CA GLN A 37 18.18 -3.66 -48.21
C GLN A 37 18.41 -2.54 -47.18
N GLY A 38 19.39 -2.71 -46.28
CA GLY A 38 20.06 -1.55 -45.67
C GLY A 38 20.74 -1.78 -44.32
N ALA A 39 22.03 -2.09 -44.37
CA ALA A 39 22.92 -2.30 -43.23
C ALA A 39 23.24 -1.01 -42.44
N SER A 40 23.63 -1.17 -41.17
CA SER A 40 24.91 -0.68 -40.59
C SER A 40 24.78 -0.30 -39.12
N GLY A 41 25.66 -0.86 -38.28
CA GLY A 41 25.73 -0.59 -36.85
C GLY A 41 26.42 0.72 -36.49
N SER A 42 26.32 1.12 -35.22
CA SER A 42 27.30 1.97 -34.52
C SER A 42 27.06 2.02 -33.02
N ASN A 43 28.11 1.75 -32.24
CA ASN A 43 28.26 1.98 -30.81
C ASN A 43 28.25 3.48 -30.44
N LYS A 44 27.65 3.86 -29.30
CA LYS A 44 28.02 5.01 -28.41
C LYS A 44 27.47 4.69 -27.01
N ILE A 45 28.25 4.40 -25.96
CA ILE A 45 29.05 5.27 -25.07
C ILE A 45 28.33 6.54 -24.60
N LEU A 46 27.93 6.48 -23.31
CA LEU A 46 27.84 7.48 -22.24
C LEU A 46 27.69 8.97 -22.60
N GLN A 47 26.64 9.60 -22.05
CA GLN A 47 26.70 11.00 -21.66
C GLN A 47 25.83 11.28 -20.43
N ASP A 48 26.46 11.88 -19.43
CA ASP A 48 25.83 12.52 -18.26
C ASP A 48 24.74 13.50 -18.69
N ALA A 49 23.58 13.44 -18.04
CA ALA A 49 22.58 14.49 -18.08
C ALA A 49 22.02 14.72 -16.67
N ALA A 50 22.13 15.98 -16.25
CA ALA A 50 21.67 16.51 -14.98
C ALA A 50 20.19 16.18 -14.70
N ILE A 51 19.89 15.86 -13.43
CA ILE A 51 18.52 15.58 -12.97
C ILE A 51 17.82 16.94 -12.75
N ASP A 52 17.07 17.35 -13.77
CA ASP A 52 16.02 18.37 -13.72
C ASP A 52 14.65 17.71 -13.94
N CYS A 53 13.61 18.33 -13.37
CA CYS A 53 12.18 18.06 -13.52
C CYS A 53 11.65 16.75 -12.90
N GLY A 54 10.48 16.73 -12.24
CA GLY A 54 9.22 17.35 -12.65
C GLY A 54 8.27 16.21 -13.04
N SER A 55 7.11 16.12 -12.37
CA SER A 55 6.02 15.17 -12.62
C SER A 55 6.41 13.69 -12.81
N LYS A 56 6.31 12.88 -11.75
CA LYS A 56 6.30 11.42 -11.88
C LYS A 56 5.04 10.98 -12.63
N GLU A 57 5.17 10.81 -13.94
CA GLU A 57 4.25 10.02 -14.76
C GLU A 57 4.09 8.64 -14.14
N LEU A 58 2.84 8.20 -14.02
CA LEU A 58 2.49 6.89 -13.49
C LEU A 58 3.02 5.82 -14.44
N GLN A 59 3.91 4.98 -13.93
CA GLN A 59 4.37 3.82 -14.66
C GLN A 59 3.17 2.92 -14.99
N PRO A 60 2.99 2.50 -16.26
CA PRO A 60 1.97 1.53 -16.66
C PRO A 60 2.07 0.26 -15.80
N TRP A 61 0.91 -0.27 -15.37
CA TRP A 61 0.83 -1.48 -14.54
C TRP A 61 1.61 -2.64 -15.19
N GLU A 62 2.73 -3.02 -14.58
CA GLU A 62 3.73 -3.96 -15.13
C GLU A 62 3.27 -5.44 -15.20
N GLY A 63 1.96 -5.71 -15.06
CA GLY A 63 1.36 -7.04 -15.20
C GLY A 63 1.76 -8.07 -14.13
N SER A 64 2.72 -7.77 -13.27
CA SER A 64 3.18 -8.65 -12.19
C SER A 64 2.67 -8.16 -10.84
N SER A 65 1.48 -8.61 -10.42
CA SER A 65 1.09 -8.46 -9.01
C SER A 65 2.03 -9.32 -8.16
N THR A 66 2.87 -8.66 -7.38
CA THR A 66 3.83 -9.32 -6.47
C THR A 66 3.38 -9.26 -5.02
N ASN A 67 2.20 -8.69 -4.73
CA ASN A 67 1.72 -8.44 -3.37
C ASN A 67 0.62 -9.42 -2.93
N THR A 68 0.06 -10.23 -3.82
CA THR A 68 -1.05 -11.15 -3.52
C THR A 68 -0.81 -12.56 -4.05
N GLY A 69 -1.47 -13.56 -3.43
CA GLY A 69 -1.39 -14.97 -3.82
C GLY A 69 -0.02 -15.61 -3.59
N PRO A 70 0.30 -16.72 -4.31
CA PRO A 70 1.58 -17.43 -4.14
C PRO A 70 2.82 -16.56 -4.36
N LYS A 71 2.72 -15.55 -5.24
CA LYS A 71 3.80 -14.58 -5.50
C LYS A 71 4.02 -13.62 -4.33
N GLY A 72 2.94 -13.16 -3.70
CA GLY A 72 2.98 -12.35 -2.49
C GLY A 72 3.66 -13.09 -1.34
N VAL A 73 3.25 -14.33 -1.08
CA VAL A 73 3.86 -15.19 -0.05
C VAL A 73 5.35 -15.36 -0.27
N LEU A 74 5.77 -15.63 -1.51
CA LEU A 74 7.19 -15.80 -1.84
C LEU A 74 7.99 -14.50 -1.69
N LYS A 75 7.39 -13.35 -2.02
CA LYS A 75 8.01 -12.03 -1.82
C LYS A 75 8.18 -11.72 -0.33
N ASP A 76 7.15 -11.95 0.48
CA ASP A 76 7.21 -11.73 1.93
C ASP A 76 8.24 -12.66 2.57
N TRP A 77 8.34 -13.91 2.13
CA TRP A 77 9.39 -14.83 2.59
C TRP A 77 10.81 -14.34 2.23
N ARG A 78 11.02 -13.84 1.01
CA ARG A 78 12.33 -13.27 0.62
C ARG A 78 12.67 -12.04 1.44
N ASN A 79 11.70 -11.14 1.65
CA ASN A 79 11.89 -9.94 2.47
C ASN A 79 12.25 -10.30 3.91
N TYR A 80 11.52 -11.26 4.50
CA TYR A 80 11.82 -11.79 5.83
C TYR A 80 13.24 -12.33 5.93
N LYS A 81 13.66 -13.19 4.99
CA LYS A 81 15.01 -13.75 4.93
C LYS A 81 16.08 -12.67 4.77
N GLN A 82 15.82 -11.66 3.95
CA GLN A 82 16.75 -10.55 3.78
C GLN A 82 16.92 -9.76 5.09
N MET A 83 15.80 -9.36 5.72
CA MET A 83 15.81 -8.65 7.01
C MET A 83 16.52 -9.45 8.11
N GLU A 84 16.34 -10.76 8.15
CA GLU A 84 17.04 -11.66 9.08
C GLU A 84 18.56 -11.61 8.87
N THR A 85 19.01 -11.73 7.61
CA THR A 85 20.46 -11.65 7.31
C THR A 85 21.06 -10.30 7.63
N GLU A 86 20.30 -9.22 7.45
CA GLU A 86 20.71 -7.86 7.79
C GLU A 86 20.82 -7.67 9.30
N LYS A 87 19.79 -8.10 10.07
CA LYS A 87 19.83 -8.10 11.55
C LYS A 87 20.99 -8.92 12.10
N ARG A 88 21.29 -10.08 11.52
CA ARG A 88 22.44 -10.90 11.94
C ARG A 88 23.77 -10.18 11.71
N LYS A 89 23.94 -9.55 10.53
CA LYS A 89 25.13 -8.75 10.21
C LYS A 89 25.25 -7.53 11.13
N GLU A 90 24.14 -6.93 11.53
CA GLU A 90 24.11 -5.80 12.45
C GLU A 90 24.53 -6.21 13.86
N LYS A 91 23.94 -7.28 14.41
CA LYS A 91 24.35 -7.86 15.71
C LYS A 91 25.83 -8.24 15.74
N GLU A 92 26.34 -8.82 14.65
CA GLU A 92 27.77 -9.16 14.54
C GLU A 92 28.65 -7.91 14.57
N LYS A 93 28.27 -6.86 13.83
CA LYS A 93 28.96 -5.56 13.87
C LYS A 93 28.93 -4.94 15.27
N GLU A 94 27.78 -4.97 15.95
CA GLU A 94 27.63 -4.47 17.31
C GLU A 94 28.51 -5.24 18.30
N ARG A 95 28.52 -6.57 18.21
CA ARG A 95 29.38 -7.45 19.03
C ARG A 95 30.86 -7.13 18.82
N ILE A 96 31.28 -6.98 17.57
CA ILE A 96 32.67 -6.60 17.24
C ILE A 96 33.00 -5.20 17.79
N GLN A 97 32.09 -4.24 17.68
CA GLN A 97 32.30 -2.89 18.23
C GLN A 97 32.37 -2.91 19.76
N LEU A 98 31.51 -3.68 20.43
CA LEU A 98 31.52 -3.83 21.88
C LEU A 98 32.80 -4.52 22.34
N ALA A 99 33.20 -5.61 21.66
CA ALA A 99 34.47 -6.29 21.93
C ALA A 99 35.66 -5.34 21.77
N LYS A 100 35.69 -4.52 20.71
CA LYS A 100 36.72 -3.48 20.53
C LYS A 100 36.74 -2.45 21.66
N LYS A 101 35.58 -2.02 22.17
CA LYS A 101 35.47 -1.10 23.31
C LYS A 101 35.93 -1.73 24.63
N LEU A 102 35.69 -3.03 24.82
CA LEU A 102 36.01 -3.77 26.05
C LEU A 102 37.41 -4.41 26.06
N ALA A 103 38.03 -4.62 24.89
CA ALA A 103 39.35 -5.25 24.76
C ALA A 103 40.54 -4.41 25.27
N LEU A 104 40.29 -3.28 25.92
CA LEU A 104 41.32 -2.48 26.60
C LEU A 104 41.82 -3.10 27.94
N THR A 105 41.37 -4.30 28.30
CA THR A 105 41.87 -5.07 29.45
C THR A 105 42.32 -6.46 29.01
N CYS A 106 43.56 -6.84 29.34
CA CYS A 106 44.20 -8.11 28.96
C CYS A 106 43.37 -9.33 29.39
N ARG A 107 42.76 -10.04 28.43
CA ARG A 107 42.07 -11.32 28.68
C ARG A 107 43.06 -12.49 28.65
N SER A 108 42.78 -13.53 29.43
CA SER A 108 43.61 -14.73 29.54
C SER A 108 43.05 -15.88 28.67
N HIS A 109 43.93 -16.79 28.23
CA HIS A 109 43.63 -17.90 27.30
C HIS A 109 42.41 -18.78 27.68
N LEU A 110 42.04 -18.83 28.97
CA LEU A 110 40.87 -19.59 29.43
C LEU A 110 39.53 -18.91 29.11
N GLU A 111 39.52 -17.60 28.87
CA GLU A 111 38.31 -16.87 28.47
C GLU A 111 38.01 -16.98 26.98
N ASP A 112 39.03 -17.22 26.14
CA ASP A 112 38.88 -17.37 24.69
C ASP A 112 38.19 -18.71 24.34
N GLU A 113 38.60 -19.82 24.96
CA GLU A 113 37.93 -21.13 24.78
C GLU A 113 36.46 -21.10 25.22
N LYS A 114 36.14 -20.33 26.27
CA LYS A 114 34.76 -20.18 26.75
C LYS A 114 33.91 -19.30 25.84
N ALA A 115 34.53 -18.33 25.16
CA ALA A 115 33.86 -17.50 24.16
C ALA A 115 33.60 -18.23 22.84
N GLU A 116 34.50 -19.14 22.43
CA GLU A 116 34.29 -20.01 21.26
C GLU A 116 33.19 -21.06 21.49
N ALA A 117 33.10 -21.63 22.70
CA ALA A 117 32.00 -22.53 23.05
C ALA A 117 30.63 -21.83 22.99
N ALA A 118 30.54 -20.59 23.51
CA ALA A 118 29.32 -19.78 23.44
C ALA A 118 28.95 -19.35 22.00
N GLN A 119 29.93 -19.20 21.09
CA GLN A 119 29.66 -18.93 19.67
C GLN A 119 29.11 -20.14 18.90
N ASN A 120 29.34 -21.37 19.37
CA ASN A 120 28.82 -22.56 18.72
C ASN A 120 27.37 -22.89 19.14
N GLU A 121 26.92 -22.46 20.32
CA GLU A 121 25.51 -22.53 20.71
C GLU A 121 24.61 -21.61 19.84
N ASP A 122 25.16 -20.49 19.34
CA ASP A 122 24.46 -19.54 18.44
C ASP A 122 24.17 -20.12 17.03
N LYS A 123 24.65 -21.33 16.68
CA LYS A 123 24.48 -21.94 15.34
C LYS A 123 23.26 -22.87 15.22
N ASP A 124 22.64 -23.26 16.33
CA ASP A 124 21.45 -24.11 16.35
C ASP A 124 20.13 -23.33 16.13
N ASP A 125 20.22 -22.00 15.90
CA ASP A 125 19.11 -21.06 15.69
C ASP A 125 18.27 -21.27 14.41
N VAL A 126 18.59 -22.26 13.57
CA VAL A 126 17.75 -22.60 12.40
C VAL A 126 16.40 -23.20 12.79
N ASP A 127 16.25 -23.76 13.98
CA ASP A 127 14.97 -24.26 14.50
C ASP A 127 14.08 -23.14 15.08
N SER A 128 14.66 -21.97 15.39
CA SER A 128 13.91 -20.77 15.82
C SER A 128 13.18 -20.07 14.66
N LEU A 129 13.39 -20.54 13.41
CA LEU A 129 12.65 -20.08 12.22
C LEU A 129 11.14 -20.42 12.26
N LEU A 130 10.73 -21.31 13.16
CA LEU A 130 9.33 -21.62 13.45
C LEU A 130 8.85 -21.03 14.77
N ASP A 131 9.66 -20.20 15.45
CA ASP A 131 9.21 -19.52 16.66
C ASP A 131 8.08 -18.56 16.28
N ALA A 132 6.88 -18.88 16.77
CA ALA A 132 5.66 -18.12 16.54
C ALA A 132 5.85 -16.62 16.85
N ALA A 133 6.67 -16.31 17.87
CA ALA A 133 6.98 -14.93 18.26
C ALA A 133 7.71 -14.13 17.16
N VAL A 134 8.61 -14.77 16.40
CA VAL A 134 9.34 -14.09 15.32
C VAL A 134 8.41 -13.83 14.13
N LEU A 135 7.57 -14.81 13.78
CA LEU A 135 6.58 -14.65 12.72
C LEU A 135 5.55 -13.57 13.07
N GLU A 136 5.05 -13.54 14.30
CA GLU A 136 4.16 -12.49 14.79
C GLU A 136 4.79 -11.10 14.67
N SER A 137 6.07 -10.96 15.04
CA SER A 137 6.79 -9.69 14.90
C SER A 137 6.90 -9.22 13.45
N TYR A 138 7.09 -10.15 12.50
CA TYR A 138 7.16 -9.84 11.08
C TYR A 138 5.79 -9.46 10.52
N ILE A 139 4.72 -10.17 10.91
CA ILE A 139 3.35 -9.83 10.52
C ILE A 139 3.00 -8.43 11.02
N ALA A 140 3.29 -8.12 12.28
CA ALA A 140 3.08 -6.79 12.86
C ALA A 140 3.85 -5.70 12.11
N GLN A 141 5.14 -5.93 11.83
CA GLN A 141 5.96 -5.00 11.05
C GLN A 141 5.36 -4.76 9.66
N ARG A 142 4.95 -5.83 8.96
CA ARG A 142 4.41 -5.72 7.60
C ARG A 142 3.07 -4.97 7.57
N MET A 143 2.20 -5.20 8.55
CA MET A 143 0.96 -4.44 8.71
C MET A 143 1.25 -2.95 8.94
N GLN A 144 2.23 -2.64 9.79
CA GLN A 144 2.62 -1.26 10.06
C GLN A 144 3.17 -0.56 8.81
N GLU A 145 4.04 -1.21 8.04
CA GLU A 145 4.56 -0.67 6.77
C GLU A 145 3.44 -0.36 5.78
N MET A 146 2.44 -1.26 5.67
CA MET A 146 1.29 -1.05 4.80
C MET A 146 0.43 0.15 5.26
N MET A 147 0.26 0.31 6.57
CA MET A 147 -0.46 1.44 7.16
C MET A 147 0.28 2.76 6.99
N GLU A 148 1.59 2.78 7.20
CA GLU A 148 2.43 3.97 6.99
C GLU A 148 2.37 4.41 5.53
N GLN A 149 2.45 3.46 4.59
CA GLN A 149 2.26 3.76 3.16
C GLN A 149 0.87 4.35 2.90
N ALA A 150 -0.19 3.80 3.50
CA ALA A 150 -1.54 4.35 3.37
C ALA A 150 -1.65 5.78 3.95
N LYS A 151 -1.00 6.08 5.08
CA LYS A 151 -0.94 7.43 5.67
C LYS A 151 -0.16 8.41 4.81
N LEU A 152 1.03 8.04 4.35
CA LEU A 152 1.87 8.87 3.48
C LEU A 152 1.17 9.22 2.16
N ASN A 153 0.25 8.34 1.73
CA ASN A 153 -0.59 8.55 0.57
C ASN A 153 -1.74 9.55 0.79
N CYS A 154 -1.98 10.01 2.02
CA CYS A 154 -3.02 10.98 2.38
C CYS A 154 -2.41 12.34 2.73
N SER A 155 -1.86 13.04 1.74
CA SER A 155 -1.20 14.34 1.93
C SER A 155 -2.19 15.52 2.05
N VAL A 156 -3.35 15.41 1.39
CA VAL A 156 -4.33 16.50 1.29
C VAL A 156 -5.41 16.34 2.36
N LYS A 157 -5.76 17.45 3.01
CA LYS A 157 -6.80 17.54 4.03
C LYS A 157 -7.86 18.55 3.61
N PHE A 158 -9.13 18.15 3.65
CA PHE A 158 -10.29 18.98 3.29
C PHE A 158 -11.03 19.47 4.53
N GLY A 159 -11.47 18.56 5.40
CA GLY A 159 -12.10 18.87 6.69
C GLY A 159 -13.48 19.56 6.63
N ARG A 160 -14.01 19.82 5.43
CA ARG A 160 -15.27 20.53 5.22
C ARG A 160 -15.94 20.11 3.91
N VAL A 161 -17.26 20.32 3.85
CA VAL A 161 -18.05 20.11 2.64
C VAL A 161 -17.87 21.31 1.69
N VAL A 162 -17.55 21.03 0.42
CA VAL A 162 -17.37 22.04 -0.63
C VAL A 162 -18.64 22.17 -1.46
N HIS A 163 -19.24 23.36 -1.47
CA HIS A 163 -20.42 23.62 -2.27
C HIS A 163 -20.05 24.01 -3.71
N LEU A 164 -20.46 23.19 -4.69
CA LEU A 164 -20.18 23.35 -6.11
C LEU A 164 -21.30 24.15 -6.79
N LYS A 165 -20.93 25.27 -7.43
CA LYS A 165 -21.86 26.22 -8.05
C LYS A 165 -22.10 25.97 -9.54
N SER A 166 -21.23 25.18 -10.18
CA SER A 166 -21.28 24.89 -11.62
C SER A 166 -20.87 23.44 -11.90
N THR A 167 -21.38 22.89 -13.00
CA THR A 167 -20.95 21.57 -13.52
C THR A 167 -19.46 21.55 -13.85
N GLU A 168 -18.89 22.68 -14.26
CA GLU A 168 -17.44 22.78 -14.50
C GLU A 168 -16.63 22.62 -13.21
N GLU A 169 -17.11 23.18 -12.09
CA GLU A 169 -16.47 23.02 -10.79
C GLU A 169 -16.57 21.56 -10.31
N PHE A 170 -17.68 20.88 -10.62
CA PHE A 170 -17.83 19.45 -10.37
C PHE A 170 -16.81 18.61 -11.13
N LEU A 171 -16.65 18.84 -12.44
CA LEU A 171 -15.67 18.11 -13.25
C LEU A 171 -14.25 18.34 -12.73
N LYS A 172 -13.88 19.60 -12.46
CA LYS A 172 -12.56 19.91 -11.86
C LYS A 172 -12.37 19.23 -10.51
N ALA A 173 -13.41 19.21 -9.67
CA ALA A 173 -13.32 18.60 -8.34
C ALA A 173 -13.09 17.08 -8.38
N VAL A 174 -13.44 16.40 -9.48
CA VAL A 174 -13.28 14.95 -9.69
C VAL A 174 -12.04 14.63 -10.53
N ASP A 175 -11.80 15.36 -11.62
CA ASP A 175 -10.76 15.05 -12.61
C ASP A 175 -9.38 15.62 -12.24
N GLU A 176 -9.32 16.79 -11.59
CA GLU A 176 -8.05 17.45 -11.23
C GLU A 176 -7.53 17.01 -9.84
N GLU A 177 -8.26 16.15 -9.13
CA GLU A 177 -7.89 15.68 -7.79
C GLU A 177 -6.87 14.53 -7.83
N ASP A 178 -6.11 14.33 -6.74
CA ASP A 178 -5.18 13.20 -6.64
C ASP A 178 -5.93 11.87 -6.79
N LYS A 179 -5.40 10.95 -7.60
CA LYS A 179 -6.01 9.64 -7.86
C LYS A 179 -6.22 8.79 -6.61
N LYS A 180 -5.50 9.08 -5.53
CA LYS A 180 -5.61 8.40 -4.25
C LYS A 180 -6.79 8.92 -3.42
N VAL A 181 -7.22 10.15 -3.63
CA VAL A 181 -8.31 10.81 -2.88
C VAL A 181 -9.65 10.28 -3.36
N THR A 182 -10.54 10.04 -2.41
CA THR A 182 -11.94 9.69 -2.69
C THR A 182 -12.77 10.96 -2.63
N VAL A 183 -13.57 11.20 -3.68
CA VAL A 183 -14.44 12.36 -3.82
C VAL A 183 -15.89 11.88 -3.72
N ILE A 184 -16.60 12.35 -2.71
CA ILE A 184 -18.02 12.03 -2.47
C ILE A 184 -18.85 13.26 -2.79
N VAL A 185 -19.74 13.14 -3.77
CA VAL A 185 -20.59 14.24 -4.25
C VAL A 185 -22.04 13.94 -3.94
N HIS A 186 -22.64 14.79 -3.10
CA HIS A 186 -24.05 14.77 -2.77
C HIS A 186 -24.82 15.67 -3.74
N ILE A 187 -25.67 15.04 -4.55
CA ILE A 187 -26.60 15.73 -5.44
C ILE A 187 -27.91 15.90 -4.69
N TYR A 188 -28.28 17.16 -4.45
CA TYR A 188 -29.40 17.51 -3.58
C TYR A 188 -30.40 18.47 -4.22
N ARG A 189 -31.60 18.53 -3.63
CA ARG A 189 -32.65 19.51 -3.93
C ARG A 189 -33.27 19.99 -2.62
N LYS A 190 -33.41 21.31 -2.46
CA LYS A 190 -33.89 21.95 -1.22
C LYS A 190 -35.26 21.47 -0.74
N ASP A 191 -36.15 21.09 -1.65
CA ASP A 191 -37.52 20.68 -1.32
C ASP A 191 -37.70 19.15 -1.26
N ALA A 192 -36.62 18.37 -1.37
CA ALA A 192 -36.69 16.91 -1.32
C ALA A 192 -36.42 16.38 0.10
N ALA A 193 -37.24 15.40 0.52
CA ALA A 193 -37.04 14.71 1.79
C ALA A 193 -35.67 14.03 1.84
N GLY A 194 -35.08 13.96 3.04
CA GLY A 194 -33.77 13.33 3.29
C GLY A 194 -32.55 14.13 2.83
N CYS A 195 -32.67 15.13 1.95
CA CYS A 195 -31.53 15.92 1.48
C CYS A 195 -30.84 16.70 2.60
N ASP A 196 -31.62 17.35 3.46
CA ASP A 196 -31.09 18.11 4.60
C ASP A 196 -30.41 17.18 5.62
N ALA A 197 -30.95 15.98 5.81
CA ALA A 197 -30.36 14.95 6.66
C ALA A 197 -29.01 14.48 6.10
N VAL A 198 -28.91 14.15 4.80
CA VAL A 198 -27.63 13.80 4.16
C VAL A 198 -26.63 14.97 4.27
N SER A 199 -27.06 16.19 3.99
CA SER A 199 -26.20 17.39 4.06
C SER A 199 -25.62 17.59 5.48
N GLY A 200 -26.46 17.47 6.52
CA GLY A 200 -26.02 17.52 7.91
C GLY A 200 -25.06 16.38 8.27
N CYS A 201 -25.35 15.16 7.83
CA CYS A 201 -24.48 14.01 8.06
C CYS A 201 -23.10 14.18 7.40
N LEU A 202 -23.06 14.65 6.16
CA LEU A 202 -21.81 14.90 5.44
C LEU A 202 -20.98 16.01 6.08
N ALA A 203 -21.61 17.02 6.68
CA ALA A 203 -20.91 18.06 7.43
C ALA A 203 -20.19 17.52 8.67
N CYS A 204 -20.75 16.51 9.33
CA CYS A 204 -20.09 15.77 10.41
C CYS A 204 -18.96 14.88 9.85
N LEU A 205 -19.26 14.05 8.85
CA LEU A 205 -18.29 13.12 8.27
C LEU A 205 -17.09 13.82 7.63
N ALA A 206 -17.26 15.03 7.09
CA ALA A 206 -16.16 15.81 6.54
C ALA A 206 -15.11 16.20 7.59
N GLN A 207 -15.51 16.34 8.86
CA GLN A 207 -14.58 16.63 9.96
C GLN A 207 -13.85 15.36 10.41
N ASP A 208 -14.54 14.22 10.43
CA ASP A 208 -13.97 12.93 10.79
C ASP A 208 -13.01 12.37 9.74
N TYR A 209 -13.34 12.57 8.46
CA TYR A 209 -12.62 12.04 7.31
C TYR A 209 -11.90 13.15 6.53
N GLU A 210 -10.88 13.74 7.14
CA GLU A 210 -10.14 14.87 6.54
C GLU A 210 -9.52 14.55 5.17
N HIS A 211 -9.22 13.29 4.87
CA HIS A 211 -8.58 12.83 3.65
C HIS A 211 -9.59 12.48 2.52
N VAL A 212 -10.88 12.61 2.78
CA VAL A 212 -11.97 12.42 1.81
C VAL A 212 -12.55 13.78 1.46
N LYS A 213 -12.77 14.01 0.16
CA LYS A 213 -13.32 15.26 -0.33
C LYS A 213 -14.83 15.15 -0.43
N PHE A 214 -15.54 15.86 0.44
CA PHE A 214 -16.99 15.94 0.40
C PHE A 214 -17.44 17.17 -0.37
N CYS A 215 -18.35 16.98 -1.32
CA CYS A 215 -18.89 18.01 -2.18
C CYS A 215 -20.41 17.97 -2.20
N GLU A 216 -21.02 19.13 -2.38
CA GLU A 216 -22.46 19.27 -2.59
C GLU A 216 -22.75 19.97 -3.90
N LEU A 217 -23.72 19.44 -4.65
CA LEU A 217 -24.12 19.98 -5.94
C LEU A 217 -25.64 20.00 -6.03
N SER A 218 -26.22 21.15 -6.39
CA SER A 218 -27.67 21.21 -6.61
C SER A 218 -28.03 20.46 -7.89
N ALA A 219 -29.08 19.64 -7.83
CA ALA A 219 -29.57 18.86 -8.97
C ALA A 219 -29.97 19.74 -10.18
N THR A 220 -30.41 20.99 -9.92
CA THR A 220 -30.70 21.98 -10.98
C THR A 220 -29.44 22.44 -11.68
N THR A 221 -28.37 22.71 -10.93
CA THR A 221 -27.07 23.13 -11.45
C THR A 221 -26.38 22.01 -12.22
N ALA A 222 -26.54 20.77 -11.76
CA ALA A 222 -25.97 19.59 -12.40
C ALA A 222 -26.54 19.28 -13.81
N GLY A 223 -27.63 19.94 -14.22
CA GLY A 223 -28.26 19.72 -15.52
C GLY A 223 -28.96 18.36 -15.65
N LEU A 224 -29.41 17.78 -14.52
CA LEU A 224 -30.04 16.46 -14.50
C LEU A 224 -31.49 16.51 -14.99
N SER A 225 -31.98 15.39 -15.51
CA SER A 225 -33.36 15.29 -16.00
C SER A 225 -34.38 15.56 -14.90
N SER A 226 -35.49 16.24 -15.21
CA SER A 226 -36.53 16.56 -14.22
C SER A 226 -37.08 15.31 -13.51
N LYS A 227 -37.14 14.17 -14.20
CA LYS A 227 -37.55 12.89 -13.60
C LYS A 227 -36.59 12.43 -12.52
N PHE A 228 -35.28 12.54 -12.76
CA PHE A 228 -34.26 12.20 -11.77
C PHE A 228 -34.27 13.17 -10.59
N VAL A 229 -34.44 14.47 -10.85
CA VAL A 229 -34.53 15.48 -9.78
C VAL A 229 -35.69 15.19 -8.82
N VAL A 230 -36.81 14.67 -9.31
CA VAL A 230 -37.98 14.33 -8.48
C VAL A 230 -37.84 12.98 -7.79
N ASN A 231 -37.36 11.95 -8.49
CA ASN A 231 -37.42 10.55 -8.03
C ASN A 231 -36.05 9.92 -7.72
N GLY A 232 -34.95 10.66 -7.85
CA GLY A 232 -33.59 10.13 -7.73
C GLY A 232 -32.77 10.76 -6.61
N VAL A 233 -33.22 11.90 -6.07
CA VAL A 233 -32.53 12.70 -5.06
C VAL A 233 -33.10 12.36 -3.67
N PRO A 234 -32.29 12.29 -2.58
CA PRO A 234 -30.84 12.52 -2.52
C PRO A 234 -30.04 11.42 -3.21
N ALA A 235 -29.07 11.83 -4.03
CA ALA A 235 -28.13 10.91 -4.67
C ALA A 235 -26.70 11.19 -4.22
N LEU A 236 -25.92 10.13 -4.05
CA LEU A 236 -24.54 10.20 -3.60
C LEU A 236 -23.65 9.49 -4.62
N LEU A 237 -22.71 10.23 -5.20
CA LEU A 237 -21.75 9.72 -6.18
C LEU A 237 -20.37 9.64 -5.53
N VAL A 238 -19.69 8.51 -5.70
CA VAL A 238 -18.36 8.28 -5.15
C VAL A 238 -17.38 8.08 -6.29
N TYR A 239 -16.35 8.91 -6.32
CA TYR A 239 -15.29 8.89 -7.32
C TYR A 239 -13.92 8.66 -6.70
N ARG A 240 -13.02 8.02 -7.45
CA ARG A 240 -11.61 7.88 -7.10
C ARG A 240 -10.78 7.73 -8.36
N GLY A 241 -9.75 8.57 -8.52
CA GLY A 241 -8.89 8.55 -9.71
C GLY A 241 -9.64 8.75 -11.03
N GLY A 242 -10.66 9.62 -11.03
CA GLY A 242 -11.49 9.90 -12.20
C GLY A 242 -12.50 8.79 -12.53
N LEU A 243 -12.54 7.69 -11.79
CA LEU A 243 -13.49 6.61 -11.98
C LEU A 243 -14.62 6.70 -10.96
N MET A 244 -15.86 6.46 -11.41
CA MET A 244 -17.02 6.32 -10.54
C MET A 244 -16.98 4.93 -9.89
N ILE A 245 -16.83 4.89 -8.56
CA ILE A 245 -16.84 3.65 -7.78
C ILE A 245 -18.28 3.26 -7.44
N SER A 246 -19.07 4.22 -6.96
CA SER A 246 -20.43 3.95 -6.48
C SER A 246 -21.38 5.08 -6.83
N ASN A 247 -22.64 4.72 -7.07
CA ASN A 247 -23.72 5.63 -7.37
C ASN A 247 -24.96 5.18 -6.59
N PHE A 248 -25.25 5.91 -5.51
CA PHE A 248 -26.41 5.66 -4.66
C PHE A 248 -27.51 6.65 -5.03
N VAL A 249 -28.60 6.13 -5.55
CA VAL A 249 -29.77 6.91 -5.96
C VAL A 249 -30.87 6.70 -4.94
N ARG A 250 -31.55 7.77 -4.51
CA ARG A 250 -32.52 7.75 -3.40
C ARG A 250 -31.96 7.07 -2.16
N LEU A 251 -31.00 7.71 -1.52
CA LEU A 251 -30.35 7.16 -0.32
C LEU A 251 -31.35 6.82 0.81
N THR A 252 -32.48 7.52 0.84
CA THR A 252 -33.61 7.27 1.75
C THR A 252 -34.23 5.88 1.61
N ASP A 253 -34.16 5.24 0.44
CA ASP A 253 -34.69 3.87 0.27
C ASP A 253 -33.87 2.84 1.07
N SER A 254 -32.58 3.12 1.30
CA SER A 254 -31.67 2.22 2.03
C SER A 254 -31.58 2.56 3.51
N LEU A 255 -31.52 3.85 3.86
CA LEU A 255 -31.32 4.33 5.23
C LEU A 255 -32.63 4.62 5.97
N GLY A 256 -33.74 4.77 5.27
CA GLY A 256 -35.00 5.28 5.81
C GLY A 256 -35.06 6.80 5.88
N ASP A 257 -36.12 7.30 6.53
CA ASP A 257 -36.38 8.74 6.66
C ASP A 257 -35.60 9.39 7.82
N ASP A 258 -35.34 8.62 8.89
CA ASP A 258 -34.65 9.06 10.10
C ASP A 258 -33.30 8.34 10.23
N PHE A 259 -32.24 8.95 9.70
CA PHE A 259 -30.86 8.44 9.82
C PHE A 259 -29.90 9.54 10.25
N TYR A 260 -28.78 9.14 10.87
CA TYR A 260 -27.76 10.03 11.39
C TYR A 260 -26.39 9.77 10.73
N ALA A 261 -25.40 10.57 11.11
CA ALA A 261 -24.05 10.49 10.56
C ALA A 261 -23.44 9.08 10.69
N THR A 262 -23.69 8.39 11.81
CA THR A 262 -23.20 7.03 12.06
C THR A 262 -23.82 5.98 11.13
N ASP A 263 -25.09 6.14 10.78
CA ASP A 263 -25.79 5.23 9.86
C ASP A 263 -25.25 5.42 8.44
N LEU A 264 -25.06 6.68 8.03
CA LEU A 264 -24.46 7.02 6.74
C LEU A 264 -23.00 6.57 6.66
N GLU A 265 -22.22 6.71 7.74
CA GLU A 265 -20.85 6.22 7.84
C GLU A 265 -20.81 4.70 7.63
N SER A 266 -21.63 3.96 8.38
CA SER A 266 -21.71 2.50 8.32
C SER A 266 -22.06 2.03 6.91
N PHE A 267 -23.04 2.68 6.27
CA PHE A 267 -23.42 2.39 4.89
C PHE A 267 -22.27 2.63 3.89
N LEU A 268 -21.54 3.74 4.04
CA LEU A 268 -20.41 4.05 3.14
C LEU A 268 -19.21 3.12 3.37
N VAL A 269 -18.98 2.68 4.61
CA VAL A 269 -17.94 1.69 4.94
C VAL A 269 -18.31 0.32 4.38
N GLU A 270 -19.55 -0.13 4.54
CA GLU A 270 -20.04 -1.41 4.02
C GLU A 270 -19.88 -1.51 2.50
N HIS A 271 -20.13 -0.40 1.79
CA HIS A 271 -19.93 -0.30 0.35
C HIS A 271 -18.49 0.03 -0.09
N GLY A 272 -17.53 0.11 0.84
CA GLY A 272 -16.12 0.37 0.55
C GLY A 272 -15.82 1.78 0.01
N SER A 273 -16.73 2.73 0.25
CA SER A 273 -16.59 4.14 -0.13
C SER A 273 -15.80 4.95 0.89
N LEU A 274 -15.80 4.53 2.16
CA LEU A 274 -14.99 5.09 3.24
C LEU A 274 -14.09 4.01 3.86
N PRO A 275 -12.90 4.37 4.37
CA PRO A 275 -12.10 3.46 5.16
C PRO A 275 -12.76 3.22 6.53
N ASP A 276 -12.74 1.97 6.99
CA ASP A 276 -13.23 1.60 8.30
C ASP A 276 -12.27 2.09 9.39
N ARG A 277 -12.73 3.03 10.23
CA ARG A 277 -11.97 3.57 11.35
C ARG A 277 -11.68 2.53 12.43
N THR A 278 -12.48 1.47 12.56
CA THR A 278 -12.24 0.40 13.54
C THR A 278 -11.09 -0.52 13.14
N LEU A 279 -10.87 -0.66 11.83
CA LEU A 279 -9.79 -1.48 11.26
C LEU A 279 -8.49 -0.69 11.04
N VAL A 280 -8.56 0.64 11.19
CA VAL A 280 -7.41 1.54 11.07
C VAL A 280 -6.95 1.92 12.48
N PRO A 281 -5.70 1.64 12.90
CA PRO A 281 -5.28 1.91 14.26
C PRO A 281 -5.37 3.39 14.61
N ALA A 282 -5.66 3.68 15.88
CA ALA A 282 -5.94 5.01 16.41
C ALA A 282 -4.88 6.08 16.05
N SER A 283 -3.64 5.69 15.76
CA SER A 283 -2.58 6.60 15.30
C SER A 283 -2.84 7.28 13.94
N CYS A 284 -3.85 6.83 13.19
CA CYS A 284 -4.31 7.44 11.94
C CYS A 284 -5.53 8.35 12.14
N ILE A 285 -6.20 8.25 13.29
CA ILE A 285 -7.53 8.79 13.54
C ILE A 285 -7.43 9.79 14.67
N ARG A 286 -7.63 11.07 14.38
CA ARG A 286 -7.92 12.03 15.45
C ARG A 286 -9.39 11.88 15.79
N SER A 287 -9.70 11.21 16.89
CA SER A 287 -11.02 11.31 17.52
C SER A 287 -11.08 12.64 18.25
N SER A 288 -12.06 13.47 17.91
CA SER A 288 -12.42 14.69 18.65
C SER A 288 -13.14 14.40 19.97
N ALA A 289 -13.40 13.12 20.29
CA ALA A 289 -14.24 12.69 21.41
C ALA A 289 -13.47 12.19 22.65
N ALA A 290 -12.14 12.25 22.69
CA ALA A 290 -11.34 11.69 23.80
C ALA A 290 -10.70 12.75 24.73
N ASP A 291 -11.08 14.03 24.62
CA ASP A 291 -10.60 15.10 25.50
C ASP A 291 -11.71 15.59 26.46
N ALA A 292 -12.38 14.65 27.11
CA ALA A 292 -13.18 14.94 28.29
C ALA A 292 -12.39 14.44 29.50
N GLY A 293 -11.70 15.38 30.16
CA GLY A 293 -10.85 15.13 31.31
C GLY A 293 -11.57 14.38 32.42
N ASP A 294 -11.04 13.21 32.75
CA ASP A 294 -11.27 12.52 34.01
C ASP A 294 -10.34 13.14 35.06
N ASP A 295 -10.73 14.30 35.57
CA ASP A 295 -10.11 14.92 36.74
C ASP A 295 -11.21 15.08 37.81
N SER A 296 -11.42 14.00 38.57
CA SER A 296 -12.09 14.10 39.87
C SER A 296 -11.49 13.12 40.88
N ASP A 297 -10.21 13.36 41.22
CA ASP A 297 -9.61 12.86 42.45
C ASP A 297 -10.23 13.60 43.66
N VAL A 298 -11.28 13.01 44.22
CA VAL A 298 -11.76 13.35 45.56
C VAL A 298 -10.99 12.51 46.58
N SER A 299 -9.92 13.08 47.11
CA SER A 299 -9.22 12.55 48.28
C SER A 299 -10.09 12.68 49.53
N LEU A 300 -10.49 11.53 50.07
CA LEU A 300 -10.86 11.35 51.47
C LEU A 300 -9.58 11.44 52.31
N ASP A 301 -9.52 12.37 53.27
CA ASP A 301 -8.86 12.15 54.56
C ASP A 301 -9.31 13.22 55.60
N ASP A 302 -9.65 12.69 56.78
CA ASP A 302 -9.96 13.27 58.11
C ASP A 302 -11.19 14.18 58.32
#